data_AF-A0A151WZC5-F1
#
_entry.id   AF-A0A151WZC5-F1
#
_cell.length_a   1.000
_cell.length_b   1.000
_cell.length_c   1.000
_cell.angle_alpha   90.00
_cell.angle_beta   90.00
_cell.angle_gamma   90.00
#
_symmetry.space_group_name_H-M   'P 1'
#
loop_
_entity.id
_entity.type
_entity.pdbx_description
1 polymer ?
#
loop_
_entity_poly.entity_id
_entity_poly.type
_entity_poly.pdbx_seq_one_letter_code
_entity_poly.pdbx_strand_id
1 'polypeptide(L)'
;MQLQVVLFTLQVSWMRKRDMHILSAGIFMYTSDLRFQVIHPDKSENWTLQIKSPQQRDSGVYECQVSTEPKMSLNYSLNVVGEYRLNYLLVELNYVNCGLDLILFEVFSRWWHDRTG
;
A
#
# COMPACT_ATOMS: atom_id res chain seq x y z
N MET A 1 -15.13 22.47 31.75
CA MET A 1 -15.86 21.38 31.07
C MET A 1 -16.50 22.01 29.84
N GLN A 2 -16.12 21.74 28.59
CA GLN A 2 -15.71 20.49 27.95
C GLN A 2 -14.74 20.85 26.82
N LEU A 3 -13.48 20.45 26.96
CA LEU A 3 -12.49 20.46 25.88
C LEU A 3 -12.64 19.14 25.12
N GLN A 4 -13.51 19.09 24.10
CA GLN A 4 -13.47 18.00 23.12
C GLN A 4 -14.13 18.40 21.80
N VAL A 5 -13.66 19.48 21.19
CA VAL A 5 -13.69 19.59 19.72
C VAL A 5 -12.48 18.82 19.20
N VAL A 6 -12.47 17.50 19.38
CA VAL A 6 -11.59 16.64 18.59
C VAL A 6 -12.31 16.46 17.27
N LEU A 7 -11.89 17.20 16.26
CA LEU A 7 -12.13 16.82 14.87
C LEU A 7 -11.54 15.41 14.72
N PHE A 8 -12.33 14.36 14.89
CA PHE A 8 -11.91 12.99 14.62
C PHE A 8 -11.83 12.82 13.10
N THR A 9 -10.83 13.43 12.47
CA THR A 9 -10.39 12.99 11.15
C THR A 9 -9.73 11.64 11.35
N LEU A 10 -10.44 10.56 11.00
CA LEU A 10 -9.88 9.21 11.01
C LEU A 10 -8.61 9.17 10.16
N GLN A 11 -7.52 8.67 10.71
CA GLN A 11 -6.23 8.61 10.05
C GLN A 11 -5.96 7.19 9.55
N VAL A 12 -5.58 7.09 8.27
CA VAL A 12 -5.09 5.85 7.66
C VAL A 12 -3.59 5.73 7.88
N SER A 13 -3.08 4.54 8.21
CA SER A 13 -1.64 4.28 8.29
C SER A 13 -1.28 2.94 7.67
N TRP A 14 -0.06 2.87 7.16
CA TRP A 14 0.50 1.65 6.57
C TRP A 14 1.61 1.10 7.45
N MET A 15 1.60 -0.21 7.65
CA MET A 15 2.57 -0.92 8.45
C MET A 15 3.06 -2.17 7.71
N ARG A 16 4.36 -2.47 7.83
CA ARG A 16 4.91 -3.74 7.40
C ARG A 16 4.82 -4.75 8.55
N LYS A 17 4.13 -5.88 8.34
CA LYS A 17 3.80 -6.79 9.44
C LYS A 17 4.96 -7.61 9.98
N ARG A 18 5.92 -7.98 9.13
CA ARG A 18 7.01 -8.89 9.53
C ARG A 18 7.87 -8.34 10.68
N ASP A 19 7.96 -7.02 10.79
CA ASP A 19 8.78 -6.31 11.77
C ASP A 19 8.04 -5.16 12.46
N MET A 20 6.72 -5.09 12.27
CA MET A 20 5.84 -4.06 12.84
C MET A 20 6.30 -2.63 12.54
N HIS A 21 7.00 -2.43 11.42
CA HIS A 21 7.54 -1.13 11.05
C HIS A 21 6.44 -0.26 10.43
N ILE A 22 6.19 0.90 11.03
CA ILE A 22 5.26 1.90 10.49
C ILE A 22 5.91 2.53 9.26
N LEU A 23 5.23 2.45 8.12
CA LEU A 23 5.69 3.04 6.87
C LEU A 23 5.17 4.46 6.72
N SER A 24 3.90 4.70 7.06
CA SER A 24 3.27 6.02 6.97
C SER A 24 2.10 6.20 7.94
N ALA A 25 1.78 7.46 8.25
CA ALA A 25 0.50 7.85 8.85
C ALA A 25 -0.07 9.05 8.08
N GLY A 26 -1.21 8.85 7.43
CA GLY A 26 -1.71 9.70 6.38
C GLY A 26 -0.67 9.83 5.26
N ILE A 27 -0.43 11.07 4.83
CA ILE A 27 0.56 11.39 3.80
C ILE A 27 2.01 11.45 4.33
N PHE A 28 2.21 11.37 5.65
CA PHE A 28 3.54 11.46 6.25
C PHE A 28 4.23 10.09 6.26
N MET A 29 5.45 10.03 5.73
CA MET A 29 6.26 8.81 5.68
C MET A 29 7.18 8.71 6.90
N TYR A 30 7.20 7.54 7.55
CA TYR A 30 8.12 7.22 8.67
C TYR A 30 9.35 6.44 8.22
N THR A 31 9.25 5.71 7.12
CA THR A 31 10.41 5.03 6.52
C THR A 31 11.29 6.03 5.77
N SER A 32 12.61 5.81 5.80
CA SER A 32 13.58 6.56 5.00
C SER A 32 13.80 5.97 3.60
N ASP A 33 13.22 4.80 3.30
CA ASP A 33 13.30 4.19 1.96
C ASP A 33 12.40 4.96 0.98
N LEU A 34 13.03 5.78 0.13
CA LEU A 34 12.36 6.68 -0.83
C LEU A 34 11.50 5.98 -1.89
N ARG A 35 11.61 4.64 -2.00
CA ARG A 35 10.76 3.84 -2.88
C ARG A 35 9.33 3.75 -2.39
N PHE A 36 9.11 3.87 -1.07
CA PHE A 36 7.78 3.83 -0.48
C PHE A 36 7.14 5.22 -0.54
N GLN A 37 5.91 5.27 -1.03
CA GLN A 37 5.12 6.52 -1.11
C GLN A 37 3.66 6.22 -0.80
N VAL A 38 2.96 7.21 -0.26
CA VAL A 38 1.49 7.18 -0.15
C VAL A 38 0.92 8.05 -1.26
N ILE A 39 0.00 7.47 -2.02
CA ILE A 39 -0.81 8.18 -3.01
C ILE A 39 -2.22 8.33 -2.44
N HIS A 40 -2.66 9.58 -2.31
CA HIS A 40 -4.00 9.93 -1.86
C HIS A 40 -4.51 11.08 -2.74
N PRO A 41 -5.33 10.79 -3.75
CA PRO A 41 -5.89 11.83 -4.62
C PRO A 41 -6.77 12.79 -3.81
N ASP A 42 -6.76 14.08 -4.17
CA ASP A 42 -7.54 15.11 -3.48
C ASP A 42 -9.03 14.72 -3.41
N LYS A 43 -9.61 14.83 -2.21
CA LYS A 43 -11.02 14.49 -1.91
C LYS A 43 -11.40 13.02 -2.18
N SER A 44 -10.43 12.13 -2.38
CA SER A 44 -10.67 10.69 -2.47
C SER A 44 -10.71 10.07 -1.07
N GLU A 45 -11.43 8.96 -0.90
CA GLU A 45 -11.28 8.11 0.29
C GLU A 45 -10.15 7.09 0.12
N ASN A 46 -9.47 7.10 -1.04
CA ASN A 46 -8.53 6.07 -1.39
C ASN A 46 -7.13 6.39 -0.85
N TRP A 47 -6.54 5.39 -0.20
CA TRP A 47 -5.20 5.47 0.35
C TRP A 47 -4.37 4.33 -0.21
N THR A 48 -3.39 4.66 -1.04
CA THR A 48 -2.58 3.66 -1.73
C THR A 48 -1.14 3.72 -1.24
N LEU A 49 -0.60 2.59 -0.78
CA LEU A 49 0.84 2.42 -0.60
C LEU A 49 1.45 1.99 -1.94
N GLN A 50 2.37 2.81 -2.46
CA GLN A 50 3.16 2.52 -3.63
C GLN A 50 4.59 2.14 -3.22
N ILE A 51 5.14 1.11 -3.87
CA ILE A 51 6.55 0.73 -3.76
C ILE A 51 7.17 0.79 -5.16
N LYS A 52 8.10 1.72 -5.38
CA LYS A 52 8.85 1.84 -6.65
C LYS A 52 9.97 0.80 -6.70
N SER A 53 10.17 0.17 -7.86
CA SER A 53 11.19 -0.86 -8.07
C SER A 53 11.23 -1.91 -6.94
N PRO A 54 10.10 -2.62 -6.71
CA PRO A 54 9.99 -3.58 -5.63
C PRO A 54 11.01 -4.70 -5.79
N GLN A 55 11.53 -5.17 -4.66
CA GLN A 55 12.56 -6.20 -4.59
C GLN A 55 11.97 -7.45 -3.96
N GLN A 56 12.56 -8.63 -4.20
CA GLN A 56 12.06 -9.88 -3.60
C GLN A 56 11.99 -9.82 -2.06
N ARG A 57 12.88 -9.03 -1.44
CA ARG A 57 12.86 -8.75 0.01
C ARG A 57 11.68 -7.89 0.48
N ASP A 58 10.94 -7.26 -0.41
CA ASP A 58 9.76 -6.45 -0.06
C ASP A 58 8.50 -7.33 0.02
N SER A 59 8.55 -8.58 -0.46
CA SER A 59 7.49 -9.56 -0.27
C SER A 59 7.14 -9.74 1.20
N GLY A 60 5.85 -9.90 1.49
CA GLY A 60 5.32 -10.04 2.84
C GLY A 60 3.95 -9.40 3.00
N VAL A 61 3.47 -9.34 4.24
CA VAL A 61 2.17 -8.75 4.57
C VAL A 61 2.34 -7.30 5.00
N TYR A 62 1.50 -6.44 4.44
CA TYR A 62 1.35 -5.03 4.79
C TYR A 62 -0.04 -4.81 5.37
N GLU A 63 -0.15 -4.07 6.47
CA GLU A 63 -1.42 -3.73 7.11
C GLU A 63 -1.75 -2.27 6.82
N CYS A 64 -2.94 -2.04 6.29
CA CYS A 64 -3.58 -0.73 6.26
C CYS A 64 -4.52 -0.66 7.46
N GLN A 65 -4.39 0.36 8.30
CA GLN A 65 -5.23 0.52 9.49
C GLN A 65 -5.82 1.92 9.56
N VAL A 66 -7.02 2.00 10.15
CA VAL A 66 -7.75 3.24 10.42
C VAL A 66 -7.80 3.45 11.92
N SER A 67 -7.55 4.69 12.36
CA SER A 67 -7.52 5.10 13.78
C SER A 67 -8.90 5.17 14.46
N THR A 68 -9.77 4.20 14.20
CA THR A 68 -11.04 4.00 14.92
C THR A 68 -10.80 3.32 16.27
N GLU A 69 -11.81 3.34 17.13
CA GLU A 69 -11.83 2.56 18.38
C GLU A 69 -13.02 1.58 18.37
N PRO A 70 -12.80 0.25 18.37
CA PRO A 70 -11.49 -0.41 18.24
C PRO A 70 -10.88 -0.20 16.85
N LYS A 71 -9.56 -0.43 16.71
CA LYS A 71 -8.87 -0.22 15.43
C LYS A 71 -9.47 -1.10 14.32
N MET A 72 -9.68 -0.52 13.15
CA MET A 72 -10.03 -1.25 11.94
C MET A 72 -8.77 -1.45 11.08
N SER A 73 -8.59 -2.64 10.51
CA SER A 73 -7.40 -2.96 9.73
C SER A 73 -7.67 -3.97 8.62
N LEU A 74 -6.89 -3.90 7.55
CA LEU A 74 -6.87 -4.84 6.43
C LEU A 74 -5.42 -5.25 6.14
N ASN A 75 -5.23 -6.53 5.85
CA ASN A 75 -3.92 -7.08 5.49
C ASN A 75 -3.85 -7.32 3.98
N TYR A 76 -2.75 -6.89 3.37
CA TYR A 76 -2.42 -7.04 1.96
C TYR A 76 -1.15 -7.89 1.83
N SER A 77 -1.24 -8.99 1.08
CA SER A 77 -0.07 -9.83 0.81
C SER A 77 0.60 -9.40 -0.48
N LEU A 78 1.87 -9.01 -0.38
CA LEU A 78 2.73 -8.70 -1.51
C LEU A 78 3.63 -9.89 -1.82
N ASN A 79 3.62 -10.35 -3.06
CA ASN A 79 4.57 -11.34 -3.56
C ASN A 79 5.33 -10.75 -4.77
N VAL A 80 6.59 -10.40 -4.56
CA VAL A 80 7.50 -9.94 -5.61
C VAL A 80 8.27 -11.14 -6.15
N VAL A 81 7.96 -11.53 -7.38
CA VAL A 81 8.67 -12.58 -8.12
C VAL A 81 9.78 -11.93 -8.96
N GLY A 82 11.00 -12.46 -8.89
CA GLY A 82 12.15 -11.92 -9.65
C GLY A 82 12.04 -12.19 -11.15
N GLU A 83 12.66 -11.32 -11.96
CA GLU A 83 12.80 -11.54 -13.40
C GLU A 83 13.64 -12.79 -13.71
N TYR A 84 13.12 -13.69 -14.53
CA TYR A 84 13.93 -14.69 -15.21
C TYR A 84 14.69 -13.98 -16.34
N ARG A 85 16.01 -13.76 -16.19
CA ARG A 85 16.87 -13.45 -17.33
C ARG A 85 16.94 -14.69 -18.23
N LEU A 86 16.11 -14.76 -19.26
CA LEU A 86 16.24 -15.79 -20.30
C LEU A 86 17.43 -15.43 -21.19
N ASN A 87 18.54 -16.17 -21.05
CA ASN A 87 19.75 -16.05 -21.86
C ASN A 87 19.65 -16.72 -23.25
N TYR A 88 18.48 -16.73 -23.91
CA TYR A 88 18.36 -17.36 -25.22
C TYR A 88 17.61 -16.47 -26.23
N LEU A 89 18.40 -16.00 -27.20
CA LEU A 89 18.09 -15.69 -28.59
C LEU A 89 16.60 -15.46 -28.96
N LEU A 90 16.37 -14.24 -29.46
CA LEU A 90 15.21 -13.77 -30.21
C LEU A 90 14.46 -14.88 -30.97
N VAL A 91 13.28 -15.25 -30.47
CA VAL A 91 12.19 -15.81 -31.28
C VAL A 91 10.94 -15.02 -30.93
N GLU A 92 10.36 -14.44 -31.98
CA GLU A 92 9.25 -13.49 -31.99
C GLU A 92 8.06 -13.91 -31.11
N LEU A 93 7.93 -13.31 -29.93
CA LEU A 93 6.64 -13.15 -29.28
C LEU A 93 6.56 -11.70 -28.79
N ASN A 94 5.58 -10.96 -29.34
CA ASN A 94 5.22 -9.60 -28.96
C ASN A 94 4.65 -9.54 -27.53
N TYR A 95 5.46 -9.89 -26.52
CA TYR A 95 5.18 -9.56 -25.14
C TYR A 95 5.95 -8.28 -24.80
N VAL A 96 5.17 -7.23 -24.65
CA VAL A 96 5.56 -5.92 -24.13
C VAL A 96 6.49 -6.11 -22.94
N ASN A 97 7.64 -5.44 -22.97
CA ASN A 97 8.56 -5.33 -21.83
C ASN A 97 7.75 -5.02 -20.56
N CYS A 98 7.77 -5.91 -19.57
CA CYS A 98 7.24 -5.60 -18.24
C CYS A 98 8.30 -4.82 -17.44
N GLY A 99 8.81 -3.74 -18.03
CA GLY A 99 9.58 -2.70 -17.36
C GLY A 99 8.64 -1.55 -17.00
N LEU A 100 7.69 -1.80 -16.10
CA LEU A 100 6.88 -0.73 -15.50
C LEU A 100 6.54 -1.14 -14.06
N ASP A 101 7.45 -0.76 -13.18
CA ASP A 101 7.35 -0.84 -11.73
C ASP A 101 6.15 -0.04 -11.20
N LEU A 102 4.98 -0.66 -11.07
CA LEU A 102 3.86 -0.10 -10.32
C LEU A 102 3.08 -1.22 -9.60
N ILE A 103 3.40 -1.47 -8.33
CA ILE A 103 2.47 -2.18 -7.44
C ILE A 103 1.66 -1.11 -6.70
N LEU A 104 0.40 -0.99 -7.08
CA LEU A 104 -0.59 -0.12 -6.46
C LEU A 104 -1.48 -0.98 -5.57
N PHE A 105 -1.40 -0.81 -4.25
CA PHE A 105 -2.45 -1.30 -3.37
C PHE A 105 -3.57 -0.27 -3.33
N GLU A 106 -4.58 -0.40 -4.20
CA GLU A 106 -5.79 0.42 -4.07
C GLU A 106 -6.56 -0.01 -2.82
N VAL A 107 -6.85 0.96 -1.94
CA VAL A 107 -7.79 0.79 -0.83
C VAL A 107 -8.96 1.75 -1.09
N PHE A 108 -10.19 1.24 -0.98
CA PHE A 108 -11.50 1.91 -1.05
C PHE A 108 -12.25 2.02 -2.41
N SER A 109 -12.83 0.89 -2.83
CA SER A 109 -14.14 0.90 -3.52
C SER A 109 -14.97 -0.37 -3.25
N ARG A 110 -14.34 -1.49 -2.85
CA ARG A 110 -15.05 -2.73 -2.47
C ARG A 110 -15.49 -2.83 -1.01
N TRP A 111 -14.96 -2.00 -0.10
CA TRP A 111 -15.16 -2.20 1.35
C TRP A 111 -16.49 -1.63 1.89
N TRP A 112 -16.94 -0.47 1.42
CA TRP A 112 -18.26 0.08 1.79
C TRP A 112 -19.40 -0.84 1.31
N HIS A 113 -19.31 -1.36 0.08
CA HIS A 113 -20.39 -2.15 -0.54
C HIS A 113 -20.65 -3.50 0.15
N ASP A 114 -19.64 -4.11 0.77
CA ASP A 114 -19.77 -5.42 1.45
C ASP A 114 -20.20 -5.30 2.94
N ARG A 115 -20.24 -4.08 3.52
CA ARG A 115 -20.64 -3.88 4.93
C ARG A 115 -21.88 -3.02 5.16
N THR A 116 -22.38 -2.30 4.15
CA THR A 116 -23.68 -1.59 4.21
C THR A 116 -24.80 -2.37 3.54
N GLY A 117 -24.84 -3.69 3.73
CA GLY A 117 -26.04 -4.48 3.43
C GLY A 117 -27.26 -3.92 4.16
#